data_AF-A0AA37GM00-F1
#
_entry.id   AF-A0AA37GM00-F1
#
_cell.length_a   1.000
_cell.length_b   1.000
_cell.length_c   1.000
_cell.angle_alpha   90.00
_cell.angle_beta   90.00
_cell.angle_gamma   90.00
#
_symmetry.space_group_name_H-M   'P 1'
#
loop_
_entity.id
_entity.type
_entity.pdbx_description
1 polymer ?
#
loop_
_entity_poly.entity_id
_entity_poly.type
_entity_poly.pdbx_seq_one_letter_code
_entity_poly.pdbx_strand_id
1 'polypeptide(L)'
;MVELLGKCRRLEDEFRKLRENPNPQWKVEVAEWVFDRTDEELDTEPTFEGQVYKFFNLPMAVLHLVTWCSHLNLITTMVRCSSWLASAGSEGLDDFEEYGKLVRSASARVDDIVSGVPYFCSWNGYGVIVSQFPCGSTKPDDPLKGEAGLIVMWPIAIAMKSDYATQRQRRYLRGRLRYIADVSGISQARYFINEV
;
A
#
# COMPACT_ATOMS: atom_id res chain seq x y z
N MET A 1 25.91 -5.44 -10.86
CA MET A 1 24.71 -5.89 -10.11
C MET A 1 24.98 -5.91 -8.60
N VAL A 2 26.05 -6.56 -8.12
CA VAL A 2 26.43 -6.58 -6.70
C VAL A 2 26.54 -5.18 -6.07
N GLU A 3 27.22 -4.24 -6.73
CA GLU A 3 27.36 -2.86 -6.22
C GLU A 3 26.00 -2.14 -6.06
N LEU A 4 25.08 -2.36 -7.02
CA LEU A 4 23.73 -1.79 -6.97
C LEU A 4 22.92 -2.40 -5.82
N LEU A 5 23.01 -3.72 -5.61
CA LEU A 5 22.38 -4.37 -4.47
C LEU A 5 22.91 -3.82 -3.14
N GLY A 6 24.21 -3.53 -3.05
CA GLY A 6 24.79 -2.84 -1.90
C GLY A 6 24.23 -1.42 -1.68
N LYS A 7 23.91 -0.68 -2.75
CA LYS A 7 23.19 0.62 -2.64
C LYS A 7 21.76 0.42 -2.15
N CYS A 8 21.05 -0.60 -2.65
CA CYS A 8 19.70 -0.92 -2.21
C CYS A 8 19.63 -1.31 -0.73
N ARG A 9 20.56 -2.13 -0.24
CA ARG A 9 20.67 -2.49 1.19
C ARG A 9 20.80 -1.26 2.08
N ARG A 10 21.67 -0.30 1.71
CA ARG A 10 21.81 0.96 2.46
C ARG A 10 20.52 1.78 2.46
N LEU A 11 19.82 1.85 1.33
CA LEU A 11 18.55 2.57 1.25
C LEU A 11 17.45 1.89 2.08
N GLU A 12 17.44 0.57 2.14
CA GLU A 12 16.50 -0.18 2.99
C GLU A 12 16.79 0.06 4.49
N ASP A 13 18.06 0.14 4.89
CA ASP A 13 18.43 0.54 6.25
C ASP A 13 17.94 1.96 6.59
N GLU A 14 17.97 2.89 5.63
CA GLU A 14 17.41 4.24 5.80
C GLU A 14 15.88 4.21 5.97
N PHE A 15 15.16 3.43 5.16
CA PHE A 15 13.72 3.23 5.33
C PHE A 15 13.37 2.62 6.69
N ARG A 16 14.18 1.68 7.18
CA ARG A 16 13.99 1.05 8.49
C ARG A 16 14.15 2.08 9.61
N LYS A 17 15.22 2.88 9.58
CA LYS A 17 15.46 3.95 10.56
C LYS A 17 14.32 4.98 10.57
N LEU A 18 13.85 5.38 9.39
CA LEU A 18 12.73 6.32 9.26
C LEU A 18 11.44 5.77 9.89
N ARG A 19 11.20 4.46 9.75
CA ARG A 19 10.04 3.79 10.34
C ARG A 19 10.12 3.70 11.87
N GLU A 20 11.30 3.43 12.42
CA GLU A 20 11.50 3.26 13.86
C GLU A 20 11.40 4.58 14.63
N ASN A 21 11.80 5.69 14.00
CA ASN A 21 11.77 7.02 14.61
C ASN A 21 11.20 8.06 13.63
N PRO A 22 9.88 7.99 13.33
CA PRO A 22 9.26 8.97 12.45
C PRO A 22 9.18 10.31 13.18
N ASN A 23 9.39 11.40 12.44
CA ASN A 23 8.99 12.72 12.93
C ASN A 23 7.51 12.67 13.36
N PRO A 24 7.10 13.24 14.51
CA PRO A 24 5.71 13.23 14.96
C PRO A 24 4.70 13.68 13.89
N GLN A 25 5.09 14.61 13.01
CA GLN A 25 4.25 15.08 11.90
C GLN A 25 4.00 14.03 10.81
N TRP A 26 4.83 12.98 10.77
CA TRP A 26 4.79 11.87 9.82
C TRP A 26 4.26 10.59 10.49
N LYS A 27 3.73 10.70 11.71
CA LYS A 27 3.10 9.58 12.37
C LYS A 27 1.71 9.38 11.76
N VAL A 28 1.46 8.16 11.28
CA VAL A 28 0.15 7.78 10.75
C VAL A 28 -0.78 7.51 11.92
N GLU A 29 -1.98 8.10 11.87
CA GLU A 29 -2.99 7.89 12.89
C GLU A 29 -4.00 6.82 12.45
N VAL A 30 -4.31 5.91 13.36
CA VAL A 30 -5.42 4.96 13.19
C VAL A 30 -6.71 5.70 13.51
N ALA A 31 -7.65 5.73 12.58
CA ALA A 31 -8.97 6.31 12.84
C ALA A 31 -9.95 5.28 13.40
N GLU A 32 -9.80 4.01 13.06
CA GLU A 32 -10.70 2.93 13.48
C GLU A 32 -9.97 1.58 13.39
N TRP A 33 -10.45 0.62 14.18
CA TRP A 33 -10.06 -0.78 14.12
C TRP A 33 -11.27 -1.63 13.72
N VAL A 34 -11.17 -2.32 12.59
CA VAL A 34 -12.22 -3.19 12.06
C VAL A 34 -11.94 -4.62 12.53
N PHE A 35 -12.85 -5.21 13.29
CA PHE A 35 -12.59 -6.49 13.95
C PHE A 35 -12.89 -7.72 13.10
N ASP A 36 -13.88 -7.65 12.20
CA ASP A 36 -14.26 -8.81 11.39
C ASP A 36 -14.79 -8.37 10.03
N ARG A 37 -14.40 -9.12 8.99
CA ARG A 37 -14.88 -9.01 7.61
C ARG A 37 -15.03 -10.41 7.04
N THR A 38 -16.24 -10.76 6.63
CA THR A 38 -16.52 -12.05 5.99
C THR A 38 -15.87 -12.12 4.62
N ASP A 39 -15.40 -13.30 4.23
CA ASP A 39 -14.77 -13.50 2.92
C ASP A 39 -15.74 -13.18 1.76
N GLU A 40 -17.04 -13.38 1.96
CA GLU A 40 -18.06 -13.27 0.92
C GLU A 40 -18.17 -11.85 0.34
N GLU A 41 -17.99 -10.82 1.18
CA GLU A 41 -18.26 -9.43 0.83
C GLU A 41 -17.00 -8.56 0.68
N LEU A 42 -15.81 -9.13 0.89
CA LEU A 42 -14.51 -8.41 0.90
C LEU A 42 -14.26 -7.52 -0.33
N ASP A 43 -14.78 -7.86 -1.50
CA ASP A 43 -14.59 -7.04 -2.71
C ASP A 43 -15.49 -5.79 -2.76
N THR A 44 -16.57 -5.77 -1.98
CA THR A 44 -17.51 -4.64 -1.90
C THR A 44 -17.28 -3.75 -0.67
N GLU A 45 -16.64 -4.29 0.37
CA GLU A 45 -16.40 -3.60 1.64
C GLU A 45 -15.47 -2.38 1.51
N PRO A 46 -15.75 -1.25 2.21
CA PRO A 46 -14.96 -0.03 2.13
C PRO A 46 -13.66 -0.10 2.91
N THR A 47 -13.50 -1.08 3.81
CA THR A 47 -12.33 -1.29 4.65
C THR A 47 -11.99 -2.77 4.76
N PHE A 48 -10.72 -3.08 5.00
CA PHE A 48 -10.26 -4.42 5.35
C PHE A 48 -10.32 -4.64 6.87
N GLU A 49 -10.17 -5.88 7.32
CA GLU A 49 -10.00 -6.18 8.75
C GLU A 49 -8.67 -5.58 9.27
N GLY A 50 -8.68 -5.14 10.51
CA GLY A 50 -7.53 -4.52 11.18
C GLY A 50 -7.58 -3.00 11.19
N GLN A 51 -6.40 -2.38 11.07
CA GLN A 51 -6.24 -0.94 11.16
C GLN A 51 -6.78 -0.25 9.93
N VAL A 52 -7.37 0.92 10.14
CA VAL A 52 -7.67 1.83 9.05
C VAL A 52 -7.07 3.20 9.39
N TYR A 53 -6.34 3.79 8.43
CA TYR A 53 -5.62 5.04 8.61
C TYR A 53 -6.40 6.29 8.20
N LYS A 54 -6.22 7.35 8.99
CA LYS A 54 -6.58 8.72 8.61
C LYS A 54 -5.32 9.55 8.38
N PHE A 55 -5.47 10.56 7.54
CA PHE A 55 -4.41 11.52 7.26
C PHE A 55 -4.93 12.93 7.45
N PHE A 56 -4.01 13.84 7.80
CA PHE A 56 -4.33 15.25 7.98
C PHE A 56 -4.89 15.89 6.69
N ASN A 57 -4.29 15.55 5.55
CA ASN A 57 -4.73 16.01 4.22
C ASN A 57 -4.27 15.01 3.13
N LEU A 58 -4.76 15.21 1.90
CA LEU A 58 -4.41 14.36 0.76
C LEU A 58 -2.89 14.33 0.49
N PRO A 59 -2.15 15.46 0.44
CA PRO A 59 -0.70 15.42 0.24
C PRO A 59 0.05 14.51 1.23
N MET A 60 -0.35 14.53 2.51
CA MET A 60 0.24 13.65 3.52
C MET A 60 -0.07 12.18 3.26
N ALA A 61 -1.32 11.87 2.89
CA ALA A 61 -1.72 10.52 2.51
C ALA A 61 -0.90 10.01 1.31
N VAL A 62 -0.72 10.86 0.28
CA VAL A 62 0.06 10.52 -0.91
C VAL A 62 1.52 10.28 -0.56
N LEU A 63 2.12 11.12 0.28
CA LEU A 63 3.51 10.97 0.72
C LEU A 63 3.72 9.60 1.40
N HIS A 64 2.82 9.22 2.32
CA HIS A 64 2.86 7.91 2.95
C HIS A 64 2.71 6.77 1.96
N LEU A 65 1.71 6.84 1.09
CA LEU A 65 1.41 5.81 0.10
C LEU A 65 2.60 5.59 -0.85
N VAL A 66 3.18 6.66 -1.39
CA VAL A 66 4.37 6.61 -2.24
C VAL A 66 5.57 6.04 -1.50
N THR A 67 5.77 6.43 -0.23
CA THR A 67 6.85 5.91 0.62
C THR A 67 6.71 4.40 0.80
N TRP A 68 5.51 3.90 1.09
CA TRP A 68 5.24 2.47 1.28
C TRP A 68 5.44 1.67 0.00
N CYS A 69 4.92 2.15 -1.13
CA CYS A 69 5.11 1.52 -2.43
C CYS A 69 6.58 1.50 -2.86
N SER A 70 7.31 2.59 -2.64
CA SER A 70 8.73 2.68 -2.95
C SER A 70 9.53 1.68 -2.14
N HIS A 71 9.25 1.56 -0.84
CA HIS A 71 9.89 0.60 0.03
C HIS A 71 9.56 -0.85 -0.36
N LEU A 72 8.29 -1.14 -0.68
CA LEU A 72 7.86 -2.47 -1.14
C LEU A 72 8.56 -2.88 -2.45
N ASN A 73 8.66 -1.95 -3.41
CA ASN A 73 9.37 -2.18 -4.67
C ASN A 73 10.88 -2.36 -4.47
N LEU A 74 11.49 -1.60 -3.56
CA LEU A 74 12.89 -1.75 -3.20
C LEU A 74 13.16 -3.16 -2.66
N ILE A 75 12.39 -3.61 -1.67
CA ILE A 75 12.55 -4.95 -1.09
C ILE A 75 12.33 -6.04 -2.15
N THR A 76 11.28 -5.93 -2.96
CA THR A 76 11.00 -6.89 -4.04
C THR A 76 12.16 -6.97 -5.03
N THR A 77 12.74 -5.83 -5.40
CA THR A 77 13.89 -5.74 -6.30
C THR A 77 15.13 -6.37 -5.65
N MET A 78 15.40 -6.06 -4.38
CA MET A 78 16.52 -6.62 -3.64
C MET A 78 16.45 -8.15 -3.58
N VAL A 79 15.30 -8.71 -3.21
CA VAL A 79 15.11 -10.16 -3.14
C VAL A 79 15.33 -10.82 -4.50
N ARG A 80 14.77 -10.24 -5.57
CA ARG A 80 14.96 -10.76 -6.94
C ARG A 80 16.42 -10.69 -7.37
N CYS A 81 17.11 -9.57 -7.18
CA CYS A 81 18.52 -9.43 -7.49
C CYS A 81 19.40 -10.40 -6.69
N SER A 82 19.12 -10.58 -5.40
CA SER A 82 19.85 -11.51 -4.54
C SER A 82 19.66 -12.96 -5.01
N SER A 83 18.42 -13.33 -5.38
CA SER A 83 18.12 -14.66 -5.94
C SER A 83 18.87 -14.94 -7.25
N TRP A 84 18.98 -13.93 -8.12
CA TRP A 84 19.73 -14.04 -9.37
C TRP A 84 21.23 -14.20 -9.12
N LEU A 85 21.81 -13.39 -8.22
CA LEU A 85 23.23 -13.48 -7.87
C LEU A 85 23.56 -14.83 -7.23
N ALA A 86 22.68 -15.35 -6.38
CA ALA A 86 22.83 -16.66 -5.77
C ALA A 86 22.78 -17.79 -6.79
N SER A 87 21.85 -17.73 -7.75
CA SER A 87 21.80 -18.71 -8.85
C SER A 87 23.06 -18.67 -9.73
N ALA A 88 23.73 -17.52 -9.80
CA ALA A 88 24.99 -17.32 -10.52
C ALA A 88 26.23 -17.63 -9.65
N GLY A 89 26.06 -18.15 -8.43
CA GLY A 89 27.15 -18.45 -7.49
C GLY A 89 27.93 -17.22 -7.01
N SER A 90 27.39 -16.02 -7.22
CA SER A 90 28.03 -14.74 -6.90
C SER A 90 27.61 -14.19 -5.52
N GLU A 91 26.66 -14.83 -4.85
CA GLU A 91 26.18 -14.50 -3.51
C GLU A 91 25.72 -15.78 -2.81
N GLY A 92 26.02 -15.93 -1.52
CA GLY A 92 25.43 -16.98 -0.69
C GLY A 92 24.08 -16.51 -0.17
N LEU A 93 23.00 -17.26 -0.42
CA LEU A 93 21.68 -17.05 0.19
C LEU A 93 21.63 -17.56 1.64
N ASP A 94 22.76 -17.56 2.35
CA ASP A 94 22.93 -18.27 3.61
C ASP A 94 22.33 -17.50 4.80
N ASP A 95 22.05 -16.20 4.65
CA ASP A 95 21.41 -15.38 5.69
C ASP A 95 19.87 -15.43 5.58
N PHE A 96 19.31 -16.57 5.97
CA PHE A 96 17.87 -16.76 6.10
C PHE A 96 17.21 -15.75 7.06
N GLU A 97 17.96 -15.17 8.01
CA GLU A 97 17.44 -14.20 8.97
C GLU A 97 17.20 -12.84 8.30
N GLU A 98 18.17 -12.36 7.50
CA GLU A 98 18.03 -11.14 6.69
C GLU A 98 16.85 -11.26 5.72
N TYR A 99 16.73 -12.39 5.01
CA TYR A 99 15.59 -12.65 4.14
C TYR A 99 14.25 -12.59 4.90
N GLY A 100 14.17 -13.24 6.07
CA GLY A 100 12.98 -13.19 6.92
C GLY A 100 12.61 -11.77 7.37
N LYS A 101 13.61 -10.90 7.63
CA LYS A 101 13.38 -9.48 7.95
C LYS A 101 12.79 -8.72 6.76
N LEU A 102 13.31 -8.94 5.55
CA LEU A 102 12.80 -8.33 4.32
C LEU A 102 11.34 -8.73 4.04
N VAL A 103 11.01 -10.02 4.17
CA VAL A 103 9.63 -10.53 3.98
C VAL A 103 8.66 -9.87 4.98
N ARG A 104 9.02 -9.79 6.26
CA ARG A 104 8.20 -9.11 7.27
C ARG A 104 8.03 -7.63 6.98
N SER A 105 9.11 -6.96 6.54
CA SER A 105 9.08 -5.55 6.17
C SER A 105 8.16 -5.28 4.97
N ALA A 106 8.23 -6.12 3.94
CA ALA A 106 7.39 -6.02 2.76
C ALA A 106 5.92 -6.33 3.04
N SER A 107 5.64 -7.36 3.85
CA SER A 107 4.28 -7.68 4.29
C SER A 107 3.66 -6.51 5.05
N ALA A 108 4.41 -5.90 5.98
CA ALA A 108 3.96 -4.70 6.68
C ALA A 108 3.67 -3.52 5.74
N ARG A 109 4.41 -3.37 4.62
CA ARG A 109 4.08 -2.34 3.60
C ARG A 109 2.78 -2.64 2.87
N VAL A 110 2.47 -3.92 2.61
CA VAL A 110 1.16 -4.30 2.06
C VAL A 110 0.06 -3.95 3.06
N ASP A 111 0.25 -4.28 4.35
CA ASP A 111 -0.70 -3.94 5.42
C ASP A 111 -0.94 -2.43 5.52
N ASP A 112 0.13 -1.63 5.44
CA ASP A 112 0.04 -0.17 5.48
C ASP A 112 -0.78 0.38 4.28
N ILE A 113 -0.54 -0.15 3.07
CA ILE A 113 -1.28 0.23 1.87
C ILE A 113 -2.76 -0.16 2.04
N VAL A 114 -3.05 -1.39 2.45
CA VAL A 114 -4.42 -1.88 2.69
C VAL A 114 -5.17 -0.98 3.69
N SER A 115 -4.48 -0.59 4.77
CA SER A 115 -5.01 0.29 5.82
C SER A 115 -5.23 1.74 5.34
N GLY A 116 -4.42 2.20 4.39
CA GLY A 116 -4.51 3.54 3.81
C GLY A 116 -5.52 3.69 2.67
N VAL A 117 -5.81 2.61 1.93
CA VAL A 117 -6.72 2.63 0.78
C VAL A 117 -8.11 3.23 1.07
N PRO A 118 -8.76 2.94 2.23
CA PRO A 118 -10.06 3.53 2.54
C PRO A 118 -10.08 5.05 2.52
N TYR A 119 -8.99 5.71 2.89
CA TYR A 119 -8.88 7.17 2.82
C TYR A 119 -9.03 7.70 1.39
N PHE A 120 -8.67 6.93 0.36
CA PHE A 120 -8.77 7.35 -1.04
C PHE A 120 -10.05 6.88 -1.72
N CYS A 121 -10.69 5.82 -1.19
CA CYS A 121 -11.85 5.20 -1.83
C CYS A 121 -13.18 5.51 -1.14
N SER A 122 -13.24 5.52 0.20
CA SER A 122 -14.54 5.31 0.87
C SER A 122 -14.67 5.76 2.33
N TRP A 123 -13.68 6.39 2.95
CA TRP A 123 -13.77 6.67 4.39
C TRP A 123 -14.29 8.07 4.76
N ASN A 124 -15.49 8.10 5.38
CA ASN A 124 -16.06 9.18 6.19
C ASN A 124 -15.60 9.12 7.67
N GLY A 125 -14.35 9.44 8.01
CA GLY A 125 -13.96 9.52 9.43
C GLY A 125 -14.88 10.47 10.21
N TYR A 126 -15.41 10.05 11.37
CA TYR A 126 -16.20 10.94 12.22
C TYR A 126 -15.32 12.08 12.76
N GLY A 127 -15.75 13.34 12.58
CA GLY A 127 -15.14 14.50 13.23
C GLY A 127 -13.88 15.08 12.58
N VAL A 128 -13.58 14.79 11.30
CA VAL A 128 -12.43 15.40 10.62
C VAL A 128 -12.80 16.81 10.13
N ILE A 129 -12.25 17.84 10.79
CA ILE A 129 -12.55 19.25 10.50
C ILE A 129 -11.86 19.73 9.21
N VAL A 130 -10.85 19.01 8.69
CA VAL A 130 -9.95 19.52 7.63
C VAL A 130 -9.61 18.54 6.50
N SER A 131 -9.83 17.23 6.66
CA SER A 131 -9.63 16.29 5.55
C SER A 131 -10.88 16.24 4.68
N GLN A 132 -10.82 16.87 3.50
CA GLN A 132 -11.92 16.92 2.53
C GLN A 132 -11.93 15.73 1.54
N PHE A 133 -11.22 14.61 1.80
CA PHE A 133 -11.03 13.54 0.80
C PHE A 133 -11.17 12.12 1.38
N PRO A 134 -11.91 11.23 0.69
CA PRO A 134 -13.31 11.37 0.44
C PRO A 134 -14.00 10.17 1.09
N CYS A 135 -14.65 10.40 2.23
CA CYS A 135 -16.07 10.61 2.15
C CYS A 135 -16.46 11.76 3.09
N GLY A 136 -17.20 12.69 2.52
CA GLY A 136 -17.97 13.74 3.14
C GLY A 136 -19.04 14.11 2.12
N SER A 137 -19.79 15.20 2.33
CA SER A 137 -20.90 15.65 1.47
C SER A 137 -20.52 16.06 0.03
N THR A 138 -19.36 15.64 -0.50
CA THR A 138 -18.87 15.97 -1.83
C THR A 138 -19.61 15.18 -2.90
N LYS A 139 -20.02 15.88 -3.96
CA LYS A 139 -20.85 15.34 -5.05
C LYS A 139 -20.05 14.37 -5.95
N PRO A 140 -20.72 13.51 -6.74
CA PRO A 140 -20.03 12.60 -7.66
C PRO A 140 -19.14 13.29 -8.72
N ASP A 141 -19.45 14.54 -9.08
CA ASP A 141 -18.75 15.36 -10.07
C ASP A 141 -17.55 16.16 -9.52
N ASP A 142 -17.18 15.94 -8.26
CA ASP A 142 -16.05 16.62 -7.65
C ASP A 142 -14.71 16.13 -8.25
N PRO A 143 -13.92 16.99 -8.91
CA PRO A 143 -12.66 16.60 -9.57
C PRO A 143 -11.67 15.92 -8.61
N LEU A 144 -11.81 16.21 -7.32
CA LEU A 144 -11.00 15.67 -6.24
C LEU A 144 -11.16 14.16 -6.02
N LYS A 145 -12.34 13.59 -6.33
CA LYS A 145 -12.56 12.13 -6.31
C LYS A 145 -11.79 11.43 -7.42
N GLY A 146 -11.74 12.05 -8.59
CA GLY A 146 -10.95 11.56 -9.73
C GLY A 146 -9.45 11.59 -9.42
N GLU A 147 -8.95 12.66 -8.81
CA GLU A 147 -7.55 12.78 -8.42
C GLU A 147 -7.13 11.72 -7.39
N ALA A 148 -7.90 11.55 -6.31
CA ALA A 148 -7.62 10.53 -5.29
C ALA A 148 -7.62 9.11 -5.87
N GLY A 149 -8.61 8.80 -6.72
CA GLY A 149 -8.68 7.53 -7.43
C GLY A 149 -7.48 7.28 -8.36
N LEU A 150 -7.04 8.31 -9.09
CA LEU A 150 -5.91 8.22 -10.01
C LEU A 150 -4.60 7.95 -9.25
N ILE A 151 -4.41 8.61 -8.11
CA ILE A 151 -3.21 8.47 -7.28
C ILE A 151 -3.15 7.09 -6.64
N VAL A 152 -4.26 6.60 -6.06
CA VAL A 152 -4.25 5.34 -5.29
C VAL A 152 -4.28 4.09 -6.17
N MET A 153 -4.72 4.20 -7.42
CA MET A 153 -4.86 3.07 -8.35
C MET A 153 -3.56 2.25 -8.50
N TRP A 154 -2.42 2.91 -8.74
CA TRP A 154 -1.13 2.24 -8.90
C TRP A 154 -0.63 1.58 -7.61
N PRO A 155 -0.63 2.27 -6.45
CA PRO A 155 -0.37 1.66 -5.15
C PRO A 155 -1.19 0.41 -4.85
N ILE A 156 -2.51 0.43 -5.15
CA ILE A 156 -3.37 -0.74 -4.99
C ILE A 156 -2.90 -1.87 -5.91
N ALA A 157 -2.60 -1.58 -7.18
CA ALA A 157 -2.12 -2.59 -8.11
C ALA A 157 -0.78 -3.20 -7.66
N ILE A 158 0.15 -2.39 -7.15
CA ILE A 158 1.45 -2.84 -6.62
C ILE A 158 1.24 -3.77 -5.42
N ALA A 159 0.43 -3.37 -4.44
CA ALA A 159 0.14 -4.20 -3.27
C ALA A 159 -0.59 -5.49 -3.66
N MET A 160 -1.61 -5.41 -4.53
CA MET A 160 -2.39 -6.57 -4.99
C MET A 160 -1.53 -7.58 -5.76
N LYS A 161 -0.55 -7.12 -6.54
CA LYS A 161 0.35 -7.98 -7.30
C LYS A 161 1.59 -8.41 -6.51
N SER A 162 1.83 -7.85 -5.32
CA SER A 162 2.99 -8.16 -4.49
C SER A 162 3.01 -9.61 -4.04
N ASP A 163 4.15 -10.30 -4.07
CA ASP A 163 4.31 -11.67 -3.55
C ASP A 163 4.00 -11.78 -2.05
N TYR A 164 4.03 -10.66 -1.33
CA TYR A 164 3.83 -10.56 0.11
C TYR A 164 2.37 -10.30 0.53
N ALA A 165 1.46 -10.12 -0.43
CA ALA A 165 0.04 -9.92 -0.15
C ALA A 165 -0.71 -11.25 0.03
N THR A 166 -1.51 -11.33 1.10
CA THR A 166 -2.40 -12.48 1.35
C THR A 166 -3.52 -12.55 0.32
N GLN A 167 -4.11 -13.73 0.11
CA GLN A 167 -5.22 -13.89 -0.83
C GLN A 167 -6.43 -12.99 -0.47
N ARG A 168 -6.74 -12.84 0.83
CA ARG A 168 -7.79 -11.95 1.34
C ARG A 168 -7.52 -10.48 0.99
N GLN A 169 -6.29 -10.01 1.22
CA GLN A 169 -5.89 -8.65 0.84
C GLN A 169 -5.99 -8.43 -0.66
N ARG A 170 -5.57 -9.39 -1.49
CA ARG A 170 -5.70 -9.30 -2.96
C ARG A 170 -7.16 -9.19 -3.39
N ARG A 171 -8.06 -9.98 -2.79
CA ARG A 171 -9.50 -9.90 -3.07
C ARG A 171 -10.07 -8.52 -2.73
N TYR A 172 -9.75 -8.02 -1.54
CA TYR A 172 -10.15 -6.68 -1.11
C TYR A 172 -9.63 -5.59 -2.06
N LEU A 173 -8.33 -5.57 -2.33
CA LEU A 173 -7.68 -4.58 -3.22
C LEU A 173 -8.23 -4.64 -4.66
N ARG A 174 -8.53 -5.83 -5.17
CA ARG A 174 -9.21 -6.01 -6.46
C ARG A 174 -10.60 -5.35 -6.45
N GLY A 175 -11.35 -5.51 -5.37
CA GLY A 175 -12.62 -4.82 -5.15
C GLY A 175 -12.48 -3.30 -5.16
N ARG A 176 -11.42 -2.77 -4.52
CA ARG A 176 -11.14 -1.33 -4.51
C ARG A 176 -10.76 -0.79 -5.90
N LEU A 177 -10.03 -1.55 -6.71
CA LEU A 177 -9.80 -1.20 -8.14
C LEU A 177 -11.11 -1.18 -8.93
N ARG A 178 -12.03 -2.12 -8.67
CA ARG A 178 -13.36 -2.13 -9.30
C ARG A 178 -14.16 -0.89 -8.91
N TYR A 179 -14.15 -0.52 -7.64
CA TYR A 179 -14.75 0.73 -7.17
C TYR A 179 -14.17 1.96 -7.88
N ILE A 180 -12.84 2.04 -8.04
CA ILE A 180 -12.20 3.15 -8.76
C ILE A 180 -12.64 3.20 -10.23
N ALA A 181 -12.80 2.05 -10.87
CA ALA A 181 -13.29 1.99 -12.24
C ALA A 181 -14.76 2.41 -12.37
N ASP A 182 -15.62 1.89 -11.48
CA ASP A 182 -17.07 1.93 -11.65
C ASP A 182 -17.72 3.14 -10.97
N VAL A 183 -17.13 3.60 -9.87
CA VAL A 183 -17.64 4.72 -9.06
C VAL A 183 -16.83 5.98 -9.29
N SER A 184 -15.49 5.91 -9.28
CA SER A 184 -14.64 7.08 -9.56
C SER A 184 -14.49 7.39 -11.05
N GLY A 185 -14.95 6.50 -11.93
CA GLY A 185 -14.95 6.69 -13.39
C GLY A 185 -13.59 6.49 -14.07
N ILE A 186 -12.60 5.92 -13.37
CA ILE A 186 -11.23 5.73 -13.88
C ILE A 186 -11.11 4.32 -14.46
N SER A 187 -11.59 4.15 -15.69
CA SER A 187 -11.70 2.85 -16.36
C SER A 187 -10.36 2.09 -16.49
N GLN A 188 -9.23 2.79 -16.47
CA GLN A 188 -7.88 2.21 -16.48
C GLN A 188 -7.66 1.24 -15.31
N ALA A 189 -8.35 1.41 -14.18
CA ALA A 189 -8.24 0.49 -13.05
C ALA A 189 -8.65 -0.96 -13.43
N ARG A 190 -9.52 -1.14 -14.43
CA ARG A 190 -9.92 -2.46 -14.96
C ARG A 190 -8.75 -3.23 -15.58
N TYR A 191 -7.76 -2.54 -16.12
CA TYR A 191 -6.58 -3.18 -16.69
C TYR A 191 -5.83 -3.99 -15.62
N PHE A 192 -5.69 -3.43 -14.41
CA PHE A 192 -5.01 -4.12 -13.31
C PHE A 192 -5.80 -5.30 -12.73
N ILE A 193 -7.13 -5.28 -12.84
CA ILE A 193 -8.01 -6.36 -12.36
C ILE A 193 -7.85 -7.62 -13.21
N ASN A 194 -7.75 -7.45 -14.54
CA ASN A 194 -7.81 -8.55 -15.52
C ASN A 194 -6.44 -9.21 -15.79
N GLU A 195 -5.34 -8.60 -15.35
CA GLU A 195 -3.97 -9.11 -15.55
C GLU A 195 -3.52 -10.13 -14.47
N VAL A 196 -4.44 -10.73 -13.72
CA VAL A 196 -4.13 -11.70 -12.66
C VAL A 196 -4.83 -13.02 -12.93
#